data_AF-A0A935NZV2-F1
#
_entry.id   AF-A0A935NZV2-F1
#
_cell.length_a   1.000
_cell.length_b   1.000
_cell.length_c   1.000
_cell.angle_alpha   90.00
_cell.angle_beta   90.00
_cell.angle_gamma   90.00
#
_symmetry.space_group_name_H-M   'P 1'
#
loop_
_entity.id
_entity.type
_entity.pdbx_description
1 polymer ?
#
loop_
_entity_poly.entity_id
_entity_poly.type
_entity_poly.pdbx_seq_one_letter_code
_entity_poly.pdbx_strand_id
1 'polypeptide(L)'
;MRRLSLRLTCSLLITATVVHADEPAAPTSAPAVAPDSAPPPGFVAGRSPSLRPADSPKITSVDHGAAWYARALRGLTPPYPSSFRFLEDQGNWYTPFDHPGMPGPYDLRGWHRP
;
A
#
# COMPACT_ATOMS: atom_id res chain seq x y z
N MET A 1 0.69 19.13 -85.22
CA MET A 1 1.79 20.10 -85.46
C MET A 1 2.09 20.83 -84.16
N ARG A 2 3.39 20.98 -83.83
CA ARG A 2 4.01 21.88 -82.81
C ARG A 2 3.86 21.39 -81.35
N ARG A 3 4.86 20.71 -80.78
CA ARG A 3 6.16 21.16 -80.22
C ARG A 3 6.06 21.62 -78.75
N LEU A 4 6.52 20.72 -77.86
CA LEU A 4 7.47 20.92 -76.76
C LEU A 4 7.41 22.23 -75.96
N SER A 5 7.13 22.15 -74.66
CA SER A 5 7.85 22.96 -73.66
C SER A 5 7.74 22.38 -72.26
N LEU A 6 8.84 21.74 -71.87
CA LEU A 6 9.33 21.45 -70.52
C LEU A 6 9.04 22.60 -69.54
N ARG A 7 8.28 22.32 -68.47
CA ARG A 7 8.36 23.07 -67.22
C ARG A 7 8.60 22.10 -66.08
N LEU A 8 9.90 21.95 -65.81
CA LEU A 8 10.48 21.38 -64.62
C LEU A 8 10.02 22.23 -63.43
N THR A 9 8.98 21.80 -62.72
CA THR A 9 8.61 22.35 -61.42
C THR A 9 8.63 21.22 -60.42
N CYS A 10 9.78 21.15 -59.76
CA CYS A 10 10.03 20.49 -58.49
C CYS A 10 8.91 20.84 -57.50
N SER A 11 8.10 19.86 -57.12
CA SER A 11 7.18 19.99 -55.98
C SER A 11 7.19 18.68 -55.21
N LEU A 12 8.26 18.50 -54.45
CA LEU A 12 8.40 17.50 -53.42
C LEU A 12 7.49 17.92 -52.25
N LEU A 13 6.27 17.39 -52.18
CA LEU A 13 5.41 17.51 -51.01
C LEU A 13 5.55 16.23 -50.19
N ILE A 14 6.30 16.38 -49.10
CA ILE A 14 6.60 15.39 -48.08
C ILE A 14 5.29 15.00 -47.38
N THR A 15 4.89 13.73 -47.52
CA THR A 15 3.87 13.10 -46.69
C THR A 15 4.44 12.96 -45.27
N ALA A 16 4.00 13.82 -44.35
CA ALA A 16 4.27 13.62 -42.93
C ALA A 16 3.39 12.47 -42.41
N THR A 17 3.92 11.25 -42.42
CA THR A 17 3.39 10.16 -41.61
C THR A 17 3.63 10.50 -40.14
N VAL A 18 2.57 10.81 -39.40
CA VAL A 18 2.59 10.84 -37.94
C VAL A 18 2.70 9.39 -37.47
N VAL A 19 3.89 9.00 -37.01
CA VAL A 19 4.06 7.79 -36.19
C VAL A 19 3.39 8.09 -34.85
N HIS A 20 2.28 7.40 -34.58
CA HIS A 20 1.72 7.32 -33.24
C HIS A 20 2.75 6.54 -32.40
N ALA A 21 3.47 7.25 -31.52
CA ALA A 21 4.23 6.59 -30.48
C ALA A 21 3.23 5.96 -29.52
N ASP A 22 3.26 4.64 -29.41
CA ASP A 22 2.62 3.86 -28.37
C ASP A 22 3.09 4.40 -27.01
N GLU A 23 2.18 5.02 -26.26
CA GLU A 23 2.47 5.56 -24.94
C GLU A 23 2.70 4.38 -23.98
N PRO A 24 3.88 4.20 -23.38
CA PRO A 24 4.06 3.13 -22.41
C PRO A 24 3.14 3.40 -21.21
N ALA A 25 2.28 2.44 -20.92
CA ALA A 25 1.35 2.45 -19.79
C ALA A 25 2.05 2.99 -18.53
N ALA A 26 1.53 4.10 -18.02
CA ALA A 26 2.01 4.71 -16.79
C ALA A 26 2.04 3.65 -15.68
N PRO A 27 3.15 3.51 -14.93
CA PRO A 27 3.16 2.63 -13.78
C PRO A 27 2.13 3.17 -12.78
N THR A 28 1.11 2.38 -12.48
CA THR A 28 0.15 2.64 -11.40
C THR A 28 0.96 2.89 -10.13
N SER A 29 0.98 4.15 -9.67
CA SER A 29 1.66 4.53 -8.43
C SER A 29 1.13 3.66 -7.29
N ALA A 30 1.97 2.77 -6.78
CA ALA A 30 1.80 2.21 -5.45
C ALA A 30 1.65 3.39 -4.45
N PRO A 31 0.82 3.27 -3.40
CA PRO A 31 0.78 4.28 -2.36
C PRO A 31 2.20 4.45 -1.82
N ALA A 32 2.70 5.68 -1.88
CA ALA A 32 3.99 6.03 -1.30
C ALA A 32 3.94 5.69 0.19
N VAL A 33 4.64 4.63 0.59
CA VAL A 33 5.01 4.43 1.98
C VAL A 33 5.84 5.65 2.34
N ALA A 34 5.27 6.54 3.17
CA ALA A 34 6.00 7.68 3.71
C ALA A 34 7.33 7.17 4.28
N PRO A 35 8.46 7.87 4.06
CA PRO A 35 9.74 7.41 4.60
C PRO A 35 9.61 7.33 6.12
N ASP A 36 9.62 6.09 6.63
CA ASP A 36 9.90 5.85 8.04
C ASP A 36 11.24 6.53 8.28
N SER A 37 11.22 7.61 9.05
CA SER A 37 12.38 8.47 9.23
C SER A 37 13.40 7.68 10.03
N ALA A 38 14.25 6.93 9.32
CA ALA A 38 15.33 6.18 9.91
C ALA A 38 16.15 7.15 10.76
N PRO A 39 16.34 6.88 12.06
CA PRO A 39 17.03 7.81 12.91
C PRO A 39 18.48 7.96 12.40
N PRO A 40 19.07 9.17 12.50
CA PRO A 40 20.41 9.42 11.99
C PRO A 40 21.42 8.44 12.63
N PRO A 41 22.50 8.09 11.91
CA PRO A 41 23.53 7.20 12.45
C PRO A 41 24.06 7.76 13.78
N GLY A 42 23.92 6.96 14.85
CA GLY A 42 24.28 7.36 16.22
C GLY A 42 23.11 7.74 17.14
N PHE A 43 21.86 7.57 16.71
CA PHE A 43 20.70 7.77 17.59
C PHE A 43 20.66 6.71 18.71
N VAL A 44 20.91 7.16 19.93
CA VAL A 44 20.72 6.37 21.15
C VAL A 44 19.38 6.77 21.76
N ALA A 45 18.48 5.81 21.97
CA ALA A 45 17.13 6.00 22.49
C ALA A 45 17.05 6.44 23.98
N GLY A 46 18.07 7.15 24.47
CA GLY A 46 18.21 7.61 25.86
C GLY A 46 19.40 6.96 26.58
N ARG A 47 19.96 7.69 27.56
CA ARG A 47 21.08 7.22 28.41
C ARG A 47 20.62 6.70 29.78
N SER A 48 19.35 6.92 30.13
CA SER A 48 18.76 6.55 31.42
C SER A 48 17.66 5.50 31.18
N PRO A 49 17.90 4.20 31.41
CA PRO A 49 16.98 3.13 31.04
C PRO A 49 15.58 3.21 31.66
N SER A 50 15.46 3.85 32.83
CA SER A 50 14.18 4.05 33.53
C SER A 50 13.36 5.20 32.98
N LEU A 51 13.89 6.00 32.06
CA LEU A 51 13.24 7.18 31.51
C LEU A 51 13.06 7.03 30.00
N ARG A 52 11.84 7.22 29.53
CA ARG A 52 11.60 7.43 28.10
C ARG A 52 12.08 8.83 27.72
N PRO A 53 12.93 9.01 26.70
CA PRO A 53 13.33 10.34 26.24
C PRO A 53 12.14 11.22 25.87
N ALA A 54 12.25 12.52 26.14
CA ALA A 54 11.19 13.48 25.87
C ALA A 54 10.79 13.50 24.38
N ASP A 55 11.77 13.47 23.50
CA ASP A 55 11.59 13.56 22.04
C ASP A 55 11.34 12.19 21.38
N SER A 56 11.06 11.14 22.16
CA SER A 56 10.71 9.84 21.59
C SER A 56 9.36 9.93 20.88
N PRO A 57 9.26 9.44 19.63
CA PRO A 57 7.98 9.32 18.95
C PRO A 57 6.94 8.58 19.79
N LYS A 58 5.70 9.05 19.74
CA LYS A 58 4.55 8.46 20.43
C LYS A 58 3.43 8.26 19.42
N ILE A 59 2.82 7.09 19.45
CA ILE A 59 1.56 6.83 18.73
C ILE A 59 0.46 7.52 19.53
N THR A 60 -0.29 8.42 18.88
CA THR A 60 -1.37 9.19 19.50
C THR A 60 -2.76 8.64 19.18
N SER A 61 -2.87 7.84 18.12
CA SER A 61 -4.10 7.16 17.71
C SER A 61 -3.76 5.91 16.90
N VAL A 62 -4.66 4.94 16.91
CA VAL A 62 -4.62 3.74 16.07
C VAL A 62 -5.97 3.66 15.37
N ASP A 63 -5.95 3.50 14.06
CA ASP A 63 -7.16 3.37 13.25
C ASP A 63 -7.45 1.89 12.98
N HIS A 64 -8.66 1.45 13.34
CA HIS A 64 -9.16 0.11 13.07
C HIS A 64 -10.11 0.14 11.88
N GLY A 65 -9.55 0.15 10.67
CA GLY A 65 -10.35 0.12 9.45
C GLY A 65 -11.13 -1.20 9.26
N ALA A 66 -12.03 -1.23 8.28
CA ALA A 66 -12.87 -2.39 7.98
C ALA A 66 -12.07 -3.69 7.75
N ALA A 67 -10.90 -3.61 7.11
CA ALA A 67 -10.03 -4.76 6.90
C ALA A 67 -9.45 -5.32 8.20
N TRP A 68 -9.20 -4.46 9.19
CA TRP A 68 -8.75 -4.86 10.51
C TRP A 68 -9.86 -5.63 11.23
N TYR A 69 -11.09 -5.10 11.27
CA TYR A 69 -12.22 -5.79 11.88
C TYR A 69 -12.57 -7.11 11.17
N ALA A 70 -12.55 -7.14 9.83
CA ALA A 70 -12.79 -8.37 9.07
C ALA A 70 -11.80 -9.47 9.46
N ARG A 71 -10.54 -9.10 9.74
CA ARG A 71 -9.51 -10.01 10.25
C ARG A 71 -9.76 -10.36 11.72
N ALA A 72 -9.93 -9.38 12.59
CA ALA A 72 -10.12 -9.56 14.03
C ALA A 72 -11.39 -10.36 14.38
N LEU A 73 -12.43 -10.32 13.54
CA LEU A 73 -13.69 -11.03 13.72
C LEU A 73 -13.80 -12.33 12.91
N ARG A 74 -12.76 -12.73 12.17
CA ARG A 74 -12.78 -13.96 11.35
C ARG A 74 -13.25 -15.18 12.13
N GLY A 75 -14.20 -15.93 11.59
CA GLY A 75 -14.71 -17.15 12.23
C GLY A 75 -15.63 -16.90 13.44
N LEU A 76 -15.99 -15.66 13.74
CA LEU A 76 -17.02 -15.31 14.71
C LEU A 76 -18.34 -14.99 13.99
N THR A 77 -19.45 -15.47 14.54
CA THR A 77 -20.78 -15.21 14.00
C THR A 77 -21.50 -14.19 14.90
N PRO A 78 -22.17 -13.16 14.33
CA PRO A 78 -23.01 -12.26 15.11
C PRO A 78 -24.17 -12.99 15.83
N PRO A 79 -24.72 -12.43 16.92
CA PRO A 79 -24.32 -11.17 17.55
C PRO A 79 -23.03 -11.30 18.37
N TYR A 80 -22.17 -10.27 18.31
CA TYR A 80 -20.93 -10.28 19.07
C TYR A 80 -21.21 -9.94 20.54
N PRO A 81 -20.76 -10.78 21.50
CA PRO A 81 -20.89 -10.47 22.91
C PRO A 81 -20.10 -9.21 23.30
N SER A 82 -20.55 -8.52 24.35
CA SER A 82 -19.92 -7.29 24.85
C SER A 82 -18.47 -7.48 25.30
N SER A 83 -18.08 -8.72 25.60
CA SER A 83 -16.69 -9.08 25.89
C SER A 83 -15.72 -8.78 24.74
N PHE A 84 -16.17 -8.65 23.48
CA PHE A 84 -15.30 -8.28 22.34
C PHE A 84 -15.02 -6.78 22.21
N ARG A 85 -15.60 -5.93 23.07
CA ARG A 85 -15.31 -4.49 23.05
C ARG A 85 -13.84 -4.14 23.28
N PHE A 86 -13.03 -5.06 23.82
CA PHE A 86 -11.58 -4.83 23.95
C PHE A 86 -10.88 -4.61 22.61
N LEU A 87 -11.48 -5.05 21.49
CA LEU A 87 -10.93 -4.81 20.15
C LEU A 87 -10.83 -3.31 19.84
N GLU A 88 -11.70 -2.48 20.41
CA GLU A 88 -11.66 -1.02 20.27
C GLU A 88 -10.44 -0.39 20.95
N ASP A 89 -9.96 -1.01 22.03
CA ASP A 89 -8.85 -0.52 22.84
C ASP A 89 -7.51 -1.17 22.44
N GLN A 90 -7.51 -2.00 21.39
CA GLN A 90 -6.30 -2.67 20.93
C GLN A 90 -5.34 -1.65 20.32
N GLY A 91 -4.09 -1.61 20.79
CA GLY A 91 -3.06 -0.80 20.16
C GLY A 91 -2.42 -1.52 18.97
N ASN A 92 -1.44 -0.86 18.35
CA ASN A 92 -0.74 -1.38 17.17
C ASN A 92 0.39 -2.37 17.52
N TRP A 93 0.19 -3.20 18.55
CA TRP A 93 1.12 -4.26 18.94
C TRP A 93 0.62 -5.62 18.45
N TYR A 94 1.53 -6.59 18.35
CA TYR A 94 1.17 -7.96 17.98
C TYR A 94 0.15 -8.55 18.96
N THR A 95 -0.98 -9.05 18.45
CA THR A 95 -1.98 -9.77 19.24
C THR A 95 -2.23 -11.14 18.61
N PRO A 96 -2.07 -12.26 19.33
CA PRO A 96 -2.32 -13.58 18.74
C PRO A 96 -3.80 -13.81 18.37
N PHE A 97 -4.70 -12.89 18.73
CA PHE A 97 -6.13 -13.00 18.49
C PHE A 97 -6.50 -12.84 17.01
N ASP A 98 -5.89 -11.92 16.27
CA ASP A 98 -6.19 -11.61 14.88
C ASP A 98 -5.20 -12.25 13.87
N HIS A 99 -4.37 -13.17 14.37
CA HIS A 99 -3.43 -13.94 13.58
C HIS A 99 -3.80 -15.44 13.52
N PRO A 100 -3.41 -16.15 12.44
CA PRO A 100 -3.54 -17.60 12.36
C PRO A 100 -2.78 -18.31 13.48
N GLY A 101 -3.45 -19.23 14.16
CA GLY A 101 -2.85 -20.15 15.13
C GLY A 101 -2.40 -21.47 14.50
N MET A 102 -2.47 -22.55 15.28
CA MET A 102 -2.18 -23.91 14.82
C MET A 102 -3.22 -24.42 13.81
N PRO A 103 -2.81 -25.25 12.82
CA PRO A 103 -3.72 -25.83 11.84
C PRO A 103 -4.50 -27.04 12.40
N GLY A 104 -5.40 -27.58 11.58
CA GLY A 104 -6.11 -28.84 11.86
C GLY A 104 -7.18 -28.69 12.96
N PRO A 105 -7.23 -29.59 13.95
CA PRO A 105 -8.29 -29.57 14.99
C PRO A 105 -8.24 -28.32 15.88
N TYR A 106 -7.14 -27.55 15.83
CA TYR A 106 -6.96 -26.32 16.60
C TYR A 106 -7.27 -25.05 15.78
N ASP A 107 -7.62 -25.18 14.50
CA ASP A 107 -8.05 -24.04 13.67
C ASP A 107 -9.54 -23.70 13.92
N LEU A 108 -9.83 -23.29 15.16
CA LEU A 108 -11.19 -23.01 15.63
C LEU A 108 -11.87 -21.86 14.88
N ARG A 109 -11.07 -20.99 14.25
CA ARG A 109 -11.53 -19.79 13.53
C ARG A 109 -11.43 -19.92 12.01
N GLY A 110 -10.98 -21.07 11.49
CA GLY A 110 -10.88 -21.33 10.06
C GLY A 110 -9.88 -20.43 9.33
N TRP A 111 -8.76 -20.09 9.96
CA TRP A 111 -7.69 -19.29 9.38
C TRP A 111 -6.97 -19.97 8.22
N HIS A 112 -6.89 -21.30 8.25
CA HIS A 112 -6.17 -22.11 7.27
C HIS A 112 -7.09 -22.76 6.24
N ARG A 113 -8.38 -22.42 6.27
CA ARG A 113 -9.35 -22.83 5.23
C ARG A 113 -9.24 -21.90 4.01
N PRO A 114 -9.25 -22.46 2.79
CA PRO A 114 -9.23 -21.69 1.54
C PRO A 114 -10.49 -20.84 1.36
#